data_AF-E4TG35-F1
#
_entry.id   AF-E4TG35-F1
#
_cell.length_a   1.000
_cell.length_b   1.000
_cell.length_c   1.000
_cell.angle_alpha   90.00
_cell.angle_beta   90.00
_cell.angle_gamma   90.00
#
_symmetry.space_group_name_H-M   'P 1'
#
loop_
_entity.id
_entity.type
_entity.pdbx_description
1 polymer ?
#
loop_
_entity_poly.entity_id
_entity_poly.type
_entity_poly.pdbx_seq_one_letter_code
_entity_poly.pdbx_strand_id
1 'polypeptide(L)'
;MLKNYSIFKVEIVDIDYGMYMTGITAKNGKIVFSVMMKTEEAIKAMIEKNREAYCVLSGKDVIIFRDFKYFASKFILNRKVIEEYFSKILA
;
A
#
# COMPACT_ATOMS: atom_id res chain seq x y z
N MET A 1 3.35 -10.91 17.38
CA MET A 1 3.29 -11.76 16.17
C MET A 1 2.32 -11.11 15.18
N LEU A 2 2.83 -10.73 14.00
CA LEU A 2 2.13 -10.10 12.89
C LEU A 2 1.19 -11.08 12.14
N LYS A 3 0.39 -11.86 12.86
CA LYS A 3 -0.22 -13.09 12.30
C LYS A 3 -1.21 -12.88 11.14
N ASN A 4 -1.66 -11.64 10.87
CA ASN A 4 -2.71 -11.39 9.87
C ASN A 4 -2.36 -10.33 8.81
N TYR A 5 -1.09 -9.88 8.74
CA TYR A 5 -0.70 -8.89 7.73
C TYR A 5 0.04 -9.57 6.57
N SER A 6 -0.52 -9.49 5.37
CA SER A 6 0.17 -9.91 4.13
C SER A 6 0.62 -8.68 3.37
N ILE A 7 1.92 -8.59 3.06
CA ILE A 7 2.51 -7.48 2.31
C ILE A 7 3.00 -7.99 0.97
N PHE A 8 2.66 -7.30 -0.11
CA PHE A 8 3.14 -7.64 -1.44
C PHE A 8 3.27 -6.40 -2.33
N LYS A 9 4.12 -6.50 -3.36
CA LYS A 9 4.29 -5.47 -4.39
C LYS A 9 3.12 -5.50 -5.37
N VAL A 10 2.73 -4.33 -5.83
CA VAL A 10 1.70 -4.14 -6.85
C VAL A 10 2.10 -3.05 -7.82
N GLU A 11 1.62 -3.14 -9.04
CA GLU A 11 1.64 -2.06 -10.02
C GLU A 11 0.32 -1.29 -9.94
N ILE A 12 0.40 0.03 -9.86
CA ILE A 12 -0.80 0.88 -9.92
C ILE A 12 -1.23 1.04 -11.36
N VAL A 13 -2.35 0.43 -11.73
CA VAL A 13 -2.88 0.44 -13.09
C VAL A 13 -3.68 1.70 -13.35
N ASP A 14 -4.43 2.17 -12.36
CA ASP A 14 -5.27 3.35 -12.51
C ASP A 14 -5.52 4.07 -11.18
N ILE A 15 -5.76 5.37 -11.26
CA ILE A 15 -6.10 6.21 -10.12
C ILE A 15 -7.22 7.16 -10.54
N ASP A 16 -8.32 7.12 -9.82
CA ASP A 16 -9.45 8.03 -9.96
C ASP A 16 -9.56 8.93 -8.73
N TYR A 17 -9.17 10.20 -8.87
CA TYR A 17 -9.17 11.17 -7.79
C TYR A 17 -10.52 11.86 -7.67
N GLY A 18 -11.30 11.48 -6.64
CA GLY A 18 -12.45 12.23 -6.19
C GLY A 18 -12.09 13.30 -5.15
N MET A 19 -13.09 14.12 -4.79
CA MET A 19 -12.92 15.22 -3.82
C MET A 19 -12.56 14.72 -2.42
N TYR A 20 -13.14 13.59 -1.98
CA TYR A 20 -12.94 13.03 -0.64
C TYR A 20 -12.31 11.64 -0.65
N MET A 21 -12.63 10.86 -1.69
CA MET A 21 -12.17 9.49 -1.86
C MET A 21 -11.42 9.36 -3.19
N THR A 22 -10.38 8.55 -3.20
CA THR A 22 -9.64 8.15 -4.39
C THR A 22 -9.80 6.66 -4.59
N GLY A 23 -10.22 6.28 -5.80
CA GLY A 23 -10.21 4.89 -6.25
C GLY A 23 -8.84 4.55 -6.83
N ILE A 24 -8.27 3.42 -6.43
CA ILE A 24 -6.97 2.96 -6.91
C ILE A 24 -7.15 1.53 -7.41
N THR A 25 -6.78 1.29 -8.66
CA THR A 25 -6.72 -0.05 -9.23
C THR A 25 -5.28 -0.51 -9.26
N ALA A 26 -5.03 -1.66 -8.65
CA ALA A 26 -3.70 -2.24 -8.49
C ALA A 26 -3.66 -3.67 -9.03
N LYS A 27 -2.48 -4.07 -9.47
CA LYS A 27 -2.23 -5.38 -10.08
C LYS A 27 -1.04 -6.07 -9.44
N ASN A 28 -1.21 -7.35 -9.09
CA ASN A 28 -0.13 -8.25 -8.72
C ASN A 28 -0.16 -9.46 -9.66
N GLY A 29 0.74 -9.48 -10.65
CA GLY A 29 0.78 -10.54 -11.67
C GLY A 29 -0.52 -10.61 -12.47
N LYS A 30 -1.30 -11.68 -12.28
CA LYS A 30 -2.61 -11.88 -12.95
C LYS A 30 -3.80 -11.35 -12.14
N ILE A 31 -3.59 -10.96 -10.89
CA ILE A 31 -4.65 -10.50 -10.00
C ILE A 31 -4.77 -8.98 -10.13
N VAL A 32 -5.96 -8.49 -10.39
CA VAL A 32 -6.30 -7.06 -10.40
C VAL A 32 -7.36 -6.83 -9.32
N PHE A 33 -7.19 -5.78 -8.53
CA PHE A 33 -8.12 -5.40 -7.49
C PHE A 33 -8.19 -3.88 -7.35
N SER A 34 -9.26 -3.40 -6.75
CA SER A 34 -9.46 -1.97 -6.52
C SER A 34 -9.65 -1.70 -5.04
N VAL A 35 -9.14 -0.55 -4.60
CA VAL A 35 -9.28 -0.05 -3.23
C VAL A 35 -9.78 1.38 -3.25
N MET A 36 -10.54 1.74 -2.23
CA MET A 36 -10.89 3.13 -1.96
C MET A 36 -10.16 3.60 -0.73
N MET A 37 -9.55 4.77 -0.81
CA MET A 37 -8.95 5.45 0.35
C MET A 37 -9.26 6.94 0.30
N LYS A 38 -9.01 7.65 1.40
CA LYS A 38 -9.19 9.11 1.41
C LYS A 38 -8.23 9.78 0.43
N THR A 39 -8.70 10.79 -0.29
CA THR A 39 -7.87 11.52 -1.27
C THR A 39 -6.60 12.10 -0.64
N GLU A 40 -6.71 12.67 0.56
CA GLU A 40 -5.55 13.20 1.29
C GLU A 40 -4.50 12.11 1.62
N GLU A 41 -4.93 10.88 1.84
CA GLU A 41 -4.06 9.75 2.18
C GLU A 41 -3.38 9.20 0.93
N ALA A 42 -4.10 9.12 -0.20
CA ALA A 42 -3.52 8.75 -1.49
C ALA A 42 -2.40 9.72 -1.92
N ILE A 43 -2.60 11.03 -1.71
CA ILE A 43 -1.60 12.06 -1.98
C ILE A 43 -0.38 11.91 -1.06
N LYS A 44 -0.61 11.77 0.27
CA LYS A 44 0.47 11.58 1.25
C LYS A 44 1.27 10.30 1.00
N ALA A 45 0.62 9.24 0.51
CA ALA A 45 1.23 7.98 0.17
C ALA A 45 2.02 8.01 -1.16
N MET A 46 1.99 9.14 -1.88
CA MET A 46 2.65 9.38 -3.18
C MET A 46 2.32 8.31 -4.24
N ILE A 47 1.07 7.82 -4.25
CA ILE A 47 0.62 6.79 -5.19
C ILE A 47 0.49 7.42 -6.58
N GLU A 48 1.09 6.78 -7.58
CA GLU A 48 1.12 7.27 -8.96
C GLU A 48 0.79 6.13 -9.92
N LYS A 49 0.07 6.45 -10.99
CA LYS A 49 -0.26 5.49 -12.05
C LYS A 49 1.00 5.00 -12.75
N ASN A 50 0.99 3.73 -13.16
CA ASN A 50 2.10 3.01 -13.80
C ASN A 50 3.37 2.93 -12.94
N ARG A 51 3.23 3.02 -11.61
CA ARG A 51 4.34 2.85 -10.67
C ARG A 51 4.10 1.70 -9.72
N GLU A 52 5.19 1.12 -9.24
CA GLU A 52 5.15 0.11 -8.18
C GLU A 52 4.80 0.75 -6.84
N ALA A 53 4.02 0.01 -6.05
CA ALA A 53 3.64 0.32 -4.69
C ALA A 53 3.60 -0.97 -3.85
N TYR A 54 3.46 -0.80 -2.54
CA TYR A 54 3.23 -1.90 -1.61
C TYR A 54 1.78 -1.89 -1.17
N CYS A 55 1.21 -3.09 -1.09
CA CYS A 55 -0.11 -3.32 -0.56
C CYS A 55 0.01 -4.16 0.72
N VAL A 56 -0.66 -3.73 1.78
CA VAL A 56 -0.84 -4.47 3.03
C VAL A 56 -2.29 -4.89 3.13
N LEU A 57 -2.52 -6.19 3.27
CA LEU A 57 -3.81 -6.77 3.62
C LEU A 57 -3.81 -7.12 5.10
N SER A 58 -4.81 -6.65 5.84
CA SER A 58 -5.09 -7.02 7.22
C SER A 58 -6.54 -7.44 7.36
N GLY A 59 -6.82 -8.74 7.19
CA GLY A 59 -8.20 -9.23 7.16
C GLY A 59 -8.99 -8.64 5.98
N LYS A 60 -9.90 -7.70 6.27
CA LYS A 60 -10.71 -7.00 5.26
C LYS A 60 -10.13 -5.64 4.85
N ASP A 61 -9.14 -5.14 5.59
CA ASP A 61 -8.55 -3.82 5.33
C ASP A 61 -7.41 -3.94 4.33
N VAL A 62 -7.43 -3.06 3.33
CA VAL A 62 -6.41 -2.99 2.28
C VAL A 62 -5.83 -1.59 2.27
N ILE A 63 -4.50 -1.50 2.41
CA ILE A 63 -3.79 -0.23 2.37
C ILE A 63 -2.70 -0.29 1.31
N ILE A 64 -2.64 0.74 0.47
CA ILE A 64 -1.60 0.92 -0.53
C ILE A 64 -0.71 2.10 -0.15
N PHE A 65 0.60 1.96 -0.32
CA PHE A 65 1.57 3.02 -0.05
C PHE A 65 2.84 2.87 -0.88
N ARG A 66 3.53 3.98 -1.13
CA ARG A 66 4.89 4.00 -1.69
C ARG A 66 5.93 4.47 -0.68
N ASP A 67 5.57 5.39 0.21
CA ASP A 67 6.48 5.88 1.25
C ASP A 67 6.42 5.05 2.53
N PHE A 68 7.57 4.51 2.93
CA PHE A 68 7.77 3.80 4.19
C PHE A 68 7.48 4.68 5.41
N LYS A 69 7.83 5.97 5.38
CA LYS A 69 7.56 6.89 6.50
C LYS A 69 6.06 7.04 6.72
N TYR A 70 5.30 7.15 5.64
CA TYR A 70 3.85 7.19 5.69
C TYR A 70 3.29 5.91 6.32
N PHE A 71 3.73 4.74 5.84
CA PHE A 71 3.30 3.44 6.40
C PHE A 71 3.65 3.29 7.89
N ALA A 72 4.90 3.57 8.26
CA ALA A 72 5.36 3.47 9.64
C ALA A 72 4.60 4.41 10.59
N SER A 73 4.22 5.61 10.12
CA SER A 73 3.46 6.57 10.92
C SER A 73 2.00 6.15 11.17
N LYS A 74 1.41 5.37 10.27
CA LYS A 74 0.00 4.98 10.32
C LYS A 74 -0.24 3.61 10.96
N PHE A 75 0.70 2.69 10.85
CA PHE A 75 0.44 1.27 11.17
C PHE A 75 1.19 0.73 12.38
N ILE A 76 1.98 1.55 13.10
CA ILE A 76 2.72 1.23 14.34
C ILE A 76 3.02 -0.27 14.45
N LEU A 77 3.91 -0.72 13.58
CA LEU A 77 4.61 -1.97 13.75
C LEU A 77 6.03 -1.61 14.12
N ASN A 78 6.54 -2.31 15.12
CA ASN A 78 7.89 -2.15 15.65
C ASN A 78 8.87 -1.95 14.46
N ARG A 79 9.42 -0.74 14.33
CA ARG A 79 10.13 -0.24 13.13
C ARG A 79 11.18 -1.24 12.61
N LYS A 80 11.87 -1.92 13.53
CA LYS A 80 12.84 -3.00 13.24
C LYS A 80 12.26 -4.16 12.44
N VAL A 81 11.03 -4.58 12.73
CA VAL A 81 10.38 -5.74 12.07
C VAL A 81 10.03 -5.41 10.63
N ILE A 82 9.57 -4.17 10.37
CA ILE A 82 9.26 -3.75 9.00
C ILE A 82 10.55 -3.57 8.20
N GLU A 83 11.59 -2.95 8.77
CA GLU A 83 12.90 -2.78 8.12
C GLU A 83 13.52 -4.14 7.75
N GLU A 84 13.43 -5.15 8.62
CA GLU A 84 13.92 -6.50 8.35
C GLU A 84 13.10 -7.28 7.30
N TYR A 85 11.78 -7.04 7.22
CA TYR A 85 10.94 -7.67 6.20
C TYR A 85 11.12 -7.02 4.83
N PHE A 86 11.25 -5.69 4.76
CA PHE A 86 11.44 -4.99 3.50
C PHE A 86 12.84 -5.18 2.92
N SER A 87 13.88 -5.30 3.75
CA SER A 87 15.23 -5.63 3.26
C SER A 87 15.28 -7.00 2.57
N LYS A 88 14.40 -7.94 2.94
CA LYS A 88 14.26 -9.26 2.29
C LYS A 88 13.46 -9.23 0.97
N ILE A 89 12.69 -8.16 0.72
CA ILE A 89 11.85 -7.99 -0.49
C ILE A 89 12.53 -7.06 -1.53
N LEU A 90 13.47 -6.23 -1.08
CA LEU A 90 14.23 -5.27 -1.89
C LEU A 90 15.67 -5.70 -2.19
N ALA A 91 16.13 -6.83 -1.65
CA ALA A 91 17.34 -7.54 -2.07
C ALA A 91 17.04 -8.53 -3.19
#